data_AF-F5Y833-F1
#
_entry.id   AF-F5Y833-F1
#
_cell.length_a   1.000
_cell.length_b   1.000
_cell.length_c   1.000
_cell.angle_alpha   90.00
_cell.angle_beta   90.00
_cell.angle_gamma   90.00
#
_symmetry.space_group_name_H-M   'P 1'
#
loop_
_entity.id
_entity.type
_entity.pdbx_description
1 polymer ?
#
loop_
_entity_poly.entity_id
_entity_poly.type
_entity_poly.pdbx_seq_one_letter_code
_entity_poly.pdbx_strand_id
1 'polypeptide(L)' 'MARMTDEEADALDELLTKTTPKLTNIPGVFAQQRNLLDSLDPVAANYILTIAETAHQTPAQIIGEMVRERIAAAGT' A
#
# COMPACT_ATOMS: atom_id res chain seq x y z
N MET A 1 15.28 4.22 27.07
CA MET A 1 15.69 3.17 26.10
C MET A 1 17.11 2.78 26.42
N ALA A 2 17.39 1.48 26.63
CA ALA A 2 18.75 1.01 26.84
C ALA A 2 19.55 1.26 25.56
N ARG A 3 20.76 1.85 25.68
CA ARG A 3 21.64 2.02 24.52
C ARG A 3 22.32 0.68 24.28
N MET A 4 22.13 0.15 23.08
CA MET A 4 22.83 -1.05 22.60
C MET A 4 24.34 -0.76 22.57
N THR A 5 25.15 -1.77 22.90
CA THR A 5 26.61 -1.68 22.79
C THR A 5 27.05 -1.80 21.34
N ASP A 6 28.27 -1.35 21.03
CA ASP A 6 28.78 -1.38 19.65
C ASP A 6 28.85 -2.82 19.10
N GLU A 7 29.20 -3.80 19.94
CA GLU A 7 29.26 -5.21 19.57
C GLU A 7 27.87 -5.80 19.24
N GLU A 8 26.85 -5.42 20.00
CA GLU A 8 25.47 -5.81 19.73
C GLU A 8 24.93 -5.13 18.45
N ALA A 9 25.40 -3.91 18.15
CA ALA A 9 25.08 -3.21 16.92
C ALA A 9 25.65 -3.92 15.69
N ASP A 10 26.92 -4.30 15.74
CA ASP A 10 27.60 -4.99 14.65
C ASP A 10 26.98 -6.38 14.41
N ALA A 11 26.66 -7.11 15.48
CA ALA A 11 25.99 -8.41 15.36
C ALA A 11 24.60 -8.29 14.73
N LEU A 12 23.86 -7.22 15.06
CA LEU A 12 22.54 -6.95 14.47
C LEU A 12 22.65 -6.57 12.99
N ASP A 13 23.64 -5.76 12.62
CA ASP A 13 23.87 -5.37 11.22
C ASP A 13 24.29 -6.56 10.35
N GLU A 14 25.15 -7.43 10.88
CA GLU A 14 25.56 -8.66 10.20
C GLU A 14 24.39 -9.62 10.00
N LEU A 15 23.56 -9.79 11.04
CA LEU A 15 22.34 -10.61 10.96
C LEU A 15 21.40 -10.06 9.88
N LEU A 16 21.09 -8.76 9.93
CA LEU A 16 20.22 -8.11 8.97
C LEU A 16 20.77 -8.21 7.54
N THR A 17 22.06 -8.02 7.34
CA THR A 17 22.68 -8.14 6.02
C THR A 17 22.58 -9.56 5.44
N LYS A 18 22.68 -10.58 6.30
CA LYS A 18 22.58 -11.99 5.89
C LYS A 18 21.15 -12.46 5.66
N THR A 19 20.19 -11.98 6.47
CA THR A 19 18.81 -12.49 6.46
C THR A 19 17.83 -11.62 5.70
N THR A 20 18.18 -10.38 5.36
CA THR A 20 17.26 -9.49 4.64
C THR A 20 17.08 -9.99 3.21
N PRO A 21 15.85 -10.31 2.79
CA PRO A 21 15.59 -10.73 1.42
C PRO A 21 15.91 -9.59 0.45
N LYS A 22 16.58 -9.91 -0.65
CA LYS A 22 16.88 -8.93 -1.70
C LYS A 22 15.57 -8.40 -2.27
N LEU A 23 15.31 -7.10 -2.09
CA LEU A 23 14.20 -6.43 -2.72
C LEU A 23 14.38 -6.53 -4.24
N THR A 24 13.35 -7.00 -4.93
CA THR A 24 13.33 -6.95 -6.39
C THR A 24 12.98 -5.52 -6.81
N ASN A 25 13.59 -5.03 -7.89
CA ASN A 25 13.22 -3.74 -8.50
C ASN A 25 11.81 -3.75 -9.14
N ILE A 26 11.05 -4.82 -8.94
CA ILE A 26 9.67 -4.94 -9.41
C ILE A 26 8.82 -4.29 -8.32
N PRO A 27 8.14 -3.16 -8.61
CA PRO A 27 7.26 -2.55 -7.63
C PRO A 27 6.20 -3.58 -7.22
N GLY A 28 6.10 -3.84 -5.92
CA GLY A 28 5.12 -4.76 -5.37
C GLY A 28 3.70 -4.32 -5.74
N VAL A 29 2.73 -5.24 -5.64
CA VAL A 29 1.32 -5.02 -6.03
C VAL A 29 0.77 -3.72 -5.42
N PHE A 30 1.11 -3.41 -4.17
CA PHE A 30 0.68 -2.17 -3.51
C PHE A 30 1.29 -0.90 -4.11
N ALA A 31 2.55 -0.93 -4.54
CA ALA A 31 3.19 0.20 -5.21
C ALA A 31 2.58 0.44 -6.60
N GLN A 32 2.24 -0.63 -7.33
CA GLN A 32 1.55 -0.51 -8.62
C GLN A 32 0.13 0.06 -8.46
N GLN A 33 -0.61 -0.39 -7.45
CA GLN A 33 -1.95 0.13 -7.17
C GLN A 33 -1.94 1.62 -6.80
N ARG A 34 -0.94 2.06 -6.03
CA ARG A 34 -0.79 3.48 -5.68
C ARG A 34 -0.51 4.36 -6.90
N ASN A 35 0.40 3.94 -7.78
CA ASN A 35 0.70 4.68 -9.01
C ASN A 35 -0.52 4.82 -9.95
N LEU A 36 -1.41 3.83 -9.98
CA LEU A 36 -2.67 3.93 -10.74
C LEU A 36 -3.60 4.99 -10.13
N LEU A 37 -3.65 5.08 -8.80
CA LEU A 37 -4.43 6.10 -8.10
C LEU A 37 -3.83 7.50 -8.22
N ASP A 38 -2.52 7.65 -8.41
CA ASP A 38 -1.88 8.96 -8.62
C ASP A 38 -2.33 9.67 -9.93
N SER A 39 -2.96 8.93 -10.85
CA SER A 39 -3.65 9.54 -12.02
C SER A 39 -4.98 10.21 -11.66
N LEU A 40 -5.53 9.92 -10.48
CA LEU A 40 -6.68 10.59 -9.92
C LEU A 40 -6.24 11.85 -9.17
N ASP A 41 -7.17 12.77 -8.97
CA ASP A 41 -6.93 13.89 -8.05
C ASP A 41 -6.54 13.34 -6.65
N PRO A 42 -5.56 13.96 -5.97
CA PRO A 42 -5.12 13.50 -4.65
C PRO A 42 -6.23 13.38 -3.61
N VAL A 43 -7.28 14.20 -3.68
CA VAL A 43 -8.42 14.13 -2.77
C VAL A 43 -9.21 12.85 -2.99
N ALA A 44 -9.54 12.53 -4.24
CA ALA A 44 -10.21 11.29 -4.61
C ALA A 44 -9.37 10.05 -4.26
N ALA A 45 -8.05 10.09 -4.51
CA ALA A 45 -7.15 9.01 -4.15
C ALA A 45 -7.14 8.75 -2.63
N ASN A 46 -7.04 9.79 -1.81
CA ASN A 46 -7.07 9.68 -0.34
C ASN A 46 -8.42 9.18 0.17
N TYR A 47 -9.53 9.61 -0.43
CA TYR A 47 -10.86 9.12 -0.11
C TYR A 47 -10.99 7.62 -0.35
N ILE A 48 -10.56 7.14 -1.53
CA ILE A 48 -10.59 5.72 -1.88
C ILE A 48 -9.70 4.90 -0.94
N LEU A 49 -8.49 5.39 -0.61
CA LEU A 49 -7.60 4.70 0.32
C LEU A 49 -8.18 4.61 1.73
N THR A 50 -8.79 5.68 2.22
CA THR A 50 -9.42 5.69 3.55
C THR A 50 -10.57 4.67 3.62
N ILE A 51 -11.39 4.59 2.57
CA ILE A 51 -12.47 3.60 2.51
C ILE A 51 -11.89 2.18 2.44
N ALA A 52 -10.90 1.97 1.57
CA ALA A 52 -10.23 0.68 1.42
C ALA A 52 -9.68 0.16 2.76
N GLU A 53 -9.07 1.03 3.56
CA GLU A 53 -8.57 0.70 4.91
C GLU A 53 -9.69 0.30 5.86
N THR A 54 -10.80 1.06 5.88
CA THR A 54 -11.94 0.78 6.77
C THR A 54 -12.76 -0.46 6.36
N ALA A 55 -12.88 -0.72 5.07
CA ALA A 55 -13.68 -1.81 4.51
C ALA A 55 -12.88 -3.11 4.35
N HIS A 56 -11.57 -3.09 4.62
CA HIS A 56 -10.65 -4.21 4.34
C HIS A 56 -10.73 -4.69 2.89
N GLN A 57 -10.98 -3.76 1.97
CA GLN A 57 -11.10 -4.02 0.53
C GLN A 57 -9.94 -3.34 -0.20
N THR A 58 -9.59 -3.86 -1.36
CA THR A 58 -8.62 -3.20 -2.23
C THR A 58 -9.26 -1.97 -2.88
N PRO A 59 -8.48 -0.92 -3.20
CA PRO A 59 -8.98 0.25 -3.94
C PRO A 59 -9.74 -0.10 -5.22
N ALA A 60 -9.31 -1.15 -5.94
CA ALA A 60 -9.96 -1.61 -7.15
C ALA A 60 -11.37 -2.17 -6.89
N GLN A 61 -11.59 -2.84 -5.75
CA GLN A 61 -12.92 -3.34 -5.36
C GLN A 61 -13.87 -2.19 -5.06
N ILE A 62 -13.41 -1.19 -4.30
CA ILE A 62 -14.17 0.03 -3.99
C ILE A 62 -14.58 0.74 -5.28
N ILE A 63 -13.63 0.99 -6.18
CA ILE A 63 -13.90 1.64 -7.46
C ILE A 63 -14.92 0.82 -8.28
N GLY A 64 -14.76 -0.50 -8.32
CA GLY A 64 -15.68 -1.38 -9.03
C GLY A 64 -17.12 -1.34 -8.48
N GLU A 65 -17.29 -1.23 -7.17
CA GLU A 65 -18.60 -1.05 -6.53
C GLU A 65 -19.22 0.29 -6.88
N MET A 66 -18.47 1.39 -6.73
CA MET A 66 -18.94 2.73 -7.08
C MET A 66 -19.38 2.85 -8.55
N VAL A 67 -18.62 2.23 -9.46
CA VAL A 67 -18.97 2.20 -10.90
C VAL A 67 -20.26 1.43 -11.12
N ARG A 68 -20.45 0.26 -10.47
CA ARG A 68 -21.69 -0.51 -10.58
C ARG A 68 -22.91 0.26 -10.08
N GLU A 69 -22.79 0.92 -8.92
CA GLU A 69 -23.87 1.74 -8.36
C GLU A 69 -24.26 2.88 -9.31
N ARG A 70 -23.26 3.54 -9.91
CA ARG A 70 -23.50 4.66 -10.82
C ARG A 70 -24.14 4.24 -12.14
N ILE A 71 -23.76 3.06 -12.66
CA ILE A 71 -24.42 2.46 -13.83
C ILE A 71 -25.88 2.12 -13.50
N ALA A 72 -26.12 1.52 -12.33
CA ALA A 72 -27.47 1.19 -11.89
C ALA A 72 -28.36 2.43 -11.73
N ALA A 73 -27.83 3.51 -11.16
CA ALA A 73 -28.54 4.79 -11.00
C ALA A 73 -28.78 5.53 -12.32
N ALA A 74 -27.94 5.32 -13.34
CA ALA A 74 -28.10 5.92 -14.66
C ALA A 74 -29.08 5.14 -15.58
N GLY A 75 -29.43 3.90 -15.20
CA GLY A 75 -30.35 3.03 -15.93
C GLY A 75 -31.83 3.17 -15.55
N THR A 76 -32.16 4.08 -14.62
CA THR A 76 -33.52 4.45 -14.18
C THR A 76 -33.84 5.87 -14.60
#